data_AF-A0A450URR5-F1
#
_entry.id   AF-A0A450URR5-F1
#
_cell.length_a   1.000
_cell.length_b   1.000
_cell.length_c   1.000
_cell.angle_alpha   90.00
_cell.angle_beta   90.00
_cell.angle_gamma   90.00
#
_symmetry.space_group_name_H-M   'P 1'
#
loop_
_entity.id
_entity.type
_entity.pdbx_description
1 polymer ?
#
loop_
_entity_poly.entity_id
_entity_poly.type
_entity_poly.pdbx_seq_one_letter_code
_entity_poly.pdbx_strand_id
1 'polypeptide(L)'
;MDNRLKQSLDDNWSSFLTESLEKALNAEKKPIQWKFAILHLIHAVEISFKARLAEEHHAFIYVDPGRHRQTITIEQAVQRLETVAGIQLSVDELALIRCARGWRNQIIHSEFDLDEKEVKAIYAALLGFLSYFQSKHVGWSIEHEVGDNLWDEAKLLFRHKEELEKHARNRIKNESLDTSLVWICRYCACKYFLPNESICAACGHSEQLVRCENCGALLYLDELIFLNAEYRDLIHSCASCASKFDAAEFGSFVNQVGTQEYPP
;
A
#
# COMPACT_ATOMS: atom_id res chain seq x y z
N MET A 1 -20.40 26.32 25.65
CA MET A 1 -20.54 25.19 24.71
C MET A 1 -19.17 24.58 24.53
N ASP A 2 -19.02 23.30 24.87
CA ASP A 2 -17.75 22.58 24.72
C ASP A 2 -17.56 22.27 23.23
N ASN A 3 -16.77 23.09 22.53
CA ASN A 3 -16.55 23.00 21.08
C ASN A 3 -15.49 21.93 20.74
N ARG A 4 -15.60 20.74 21.35
CA ARG A 4 -14.65 19.63 21.16
C ARG A 4 -15.12 18.72 20.04
N LEU A 5 -14.33 18.65 18.98
CA LEU A 5 -14.46 17.61 17.97
C LEU A 5 -14.00 16.27 18.58
N LYS A 6 -14.91 15.29 18.66
CA LYS A 6 -14.62 13.91 19.06
C LYS A 6 -15.14 12.99 17.96
N GLN A 7 -14.32 12.03 17.57
CA GLN A 7 -14.68 11.00 16.58
C GLN A 7 -14.18 9.65 17.09
N SER A 8 -14.98 8.61 16.90
CA SER A 8 -14.52 7.23 17.06
C SER A 8 -13.58 6.85 15.92
N LEU A 9 -12.90 5.70 16.02
CA LEU A 9 -12.09 5.20 14.88
C LEU A 9 -12.98 4.91 13.66
N ASP A 10 -14.21 4.47 13.89
CA ASP A 10 -15.19 4.17 12.84
C ASP A 10 -15.64 5.43 12.10
N ASP A 11 -16.05 6.46 12.86
CA ASP A 11 -16.39 7.76 12.29
C ASP A 11 -15.19 8.37 11.53
N ASN A 12 -13.98 8.12 12.03
CA ASN A 12 -12.76 8.70 11.48
C ASN A 12 -12.41 8.09 10.12
N TRP A 13 -12.32 6.76 9.99
CA TRP A 13 -12.02 6.16 8.68
C TRP A 13 -13.11 6.45 7.65
N SER A 14 -14.39 6.47 8.07
CA SER A 14 -15.53 6.82 7.21
C SER A 14 -15.45 8.27 6.72
N SER A 15 -15.06 9.19 7.60
CA SER A 15 -14.85 10.60 7.21
C SER A 15 -13.70 10.78 6.21
N PHE A 16 -12.58 10.05 6.38
CA PHE A 16 -11.49 10.06 5.40
C PHE A 16 -11.87 9.43 4.06
N LEU A 17 -12.66 8.35 4.08
CA LEU A 17 -13.20 7.76 2.85
C LEU A 17 -14.12 8.75 2.11
N THR A 18 -15.00 9.44 2.84
CA THR A 18 -15.92 10.44 2.26
C THR A 18 -15.13 11.58 1.63
N GLU A 19 -14.20 12.18 2.36
CA GLU A 19 -13.33 13.25 1.85
C GLU A 19 -12.50 12.78 0.66
N SER A 20 -12.00 11.55 0.70
CA SER A 20 -11.27 10.92 -0.41
C SER A 20 -12.12 10.88 -1.69
N LEU A 21 -13.37 10.43 -1.58
CA LEU A 21 -14.30 10.36 -2.70
C LEU A 21 -14.60 11.75 -3.25
N GLU A 22 -14.93 12.71 -2.40
CA GLU A 22 -15.15 14.10 -2.84
C GLU A 22 -13.94 14.68 -3.59
N LYS A 23 -12.72 14.36 -3.15
CA LYS A 23 -11.49 14.78 -3.82
C LYS A 23 -11.32 14.10 -5.19
N ALA A 24 -11.64 12.81 -5.30
CA ALA A 24 -11.64 12.09 -6.56
C ALA A 24 -12.62 12.71 -7.57
N LEU A 25 -13.84 13.07 -7.14
CA LEU A 25 -14.84 13.68 -8.03
C LEU A 25 -14.40 15.08 -8.50
N ASN A 26 -13.82 15.85 -7.59
CA ASN A 26 -13.26 17.16 -7.93
C ASN A 26 -12.02 17.07 -8.84
N ALA A 27 -11.39 15.90 -8.94
CA ALA A 27 -10.19 15.72 -9.75
C ALA A 27 -10.47 15.75 -11.25
N GLU A 28 -11.68 15.41 -11.69
CA GLU A 28 -12.14 15.59 -13.09
C GLU A 28 -12.03 17.05 -13.54
N LYS A 29 -12.17 18.00 -12.62
CA LYS A 29 -12.03 19.45 -12.89
C LYS A 29 -10.63 19.96 -12.57
N LYS A 30 -9.96 19.35 -11.59
CA LYS A 30 -8.68 19.79 -11.04
C LYS A 30 -7.79 18.57 -10.77
N PRO A 31 -6.99 18.11 -11.73
CA PRO A 31 -6.22 16.86 -11.62
C PRO A 31 -5.37 16.75 -10.35
N ILE A 32 -4.86 17.86 -9.82
CA ILE A 32 -4.11 17.89 -8.55
C ILE A 32 -4.88 17.33 -7.34
N GLN A 33 -6.21 17.27 -7.39
CA GLN A 33 -7.04 16.71 -6.31
C GLN A 33 -6.83 15.20 -6.14
N TRP A 34 -6.38 14.51 -7.19
CA TRP A 34 -6.09 13.08 -7.13
C TRP A 34 -5.07 12.71 -6.06
N LYS A 35 -4.06 13.56 -5.85
CA LYS A 35 -3.05 13.30 -4.81
C LYS A 35 -3.69 13.27 -3.42
N PHE A 36 -4.66 14.15 -3.16
CA PHE A 36 -5.37 14.21 -1.89
C PHE A 36 -6.36 13.07 -1.75
N ALA A 37 -7.03 12.70 -2.85
CA ALA A 37 -7.91 11.53 -2.90
C ALA A 37 -7.15 10.26 -2.50
N ILE A 38 -6.01 9.98 -3.15
CA ILE A 38 -5.18 8.81 -2.82
C ILE A 38 -4.70 8.86 -1.37
N LEU A 39 -4.20 10.00 -0.89
CA LEU A 39 -3.71 10.12 0.48
C LEU A 39 -4.81 9.85 1.53
N HIS A 40 -5.99 10.41 1.34
CA HIS A 40 -7.12 10.17 2.24
C HIS A 40 -7.60 8.73 2.19
N LEU A 41 -7.63 8.10 1.00
CA LEU A 41 -8.01 6.69 0.88
C LEU A 41 -7.03 5.75 1.59
N ILE A 42 -5.73 5.97 1.42
CA ILE A 42 -4.69 5.20 2.12
C ILE A 42 -4.85 5.36 3.62
N HIS A 43 -5.13 6.57 4.09
CA HIS A 43 -5.33 6.83 5.50
C HIS A 43 -6.62 6.20 6.04
N ALA A 44 -7.70 6.19 5.26
CA ALA A 44 -8.93 5.46 5.59
C ALA A 44 -8.67 3.96 5.75
N VAL A 45 -7.83 3.36 4.88
CA VAL A 45 -7.39 1.96 5.02
C VAL A 45 -6.58 1.75 6.31
N GLU A 46 -5.65 2.65 6.63
CA GLU A 46 -4.86 2.53 7.86
C GLU A 46 -5.75 2.61 9.12
N ILE A 47 -6.69 3.57 9.15
CA ILE A 47 -7.60 3.72 10.30
C ILE A 47 -8.56 2.54 10.37
N SER A 48 -9.06 2.00 9.26
CA SER A 48 -9.95 0.82 9.31
C SER A 48 -9.26 -0.41 9.89
N PHE A 49 -7.96 -0.62 9.59
CA PHE A 49 -7.18 -1.67 10.25
C PHE A 49 -7.06 -1.43 11.75
N LYS A 50 -6.81 -0.18 12.16
CA LYS A 50 -6.74 0.20 13.58
C LYS A 50 -8.08 0.03 14.29
N ALA A 51 -9.20 0.39 13.63
CA ALA A 51 -10.55 0.20 14.13
C ALA A 51 -10.81 -1.28 14.42
N ARG A 52 -10.53 -2.15 13.44
CA ARG A 52 -10.67 -3.60 13.61
C ARG A 52 -9.79 -4.14 14.74
N LEU A 53 -8.55 -3.68 14.89
CA LEU A 53 -7.68 -4.07 16.00
C LEU A 53 -8.18 -3.57 17.36
N ALA A 54 -8.81 -2.40 17.40
CA ALA A 54 -9.35 -1.83 18.63
C ALA A 54 -10.56 -2.61 19.17
N GLU A 55 -11.28 -3.34 18.30
CA GLU A 55 -12.33 -4.28 18.73
C GLU A 55 -11.78 -5.43 19.57
N GLU A 56 -10.55 -5.90 19.28
CA GLU A 56 -9.88 -6.92 20.11
C GLU A 56 -9.42 -6.29 21.43
N HIS A 57 -8.69 -5.18 21.35
CA HIS A 57 -8.32 -4.35 22.50
C HIS A 57 -7.71 -3.02 22.04
N HIS A 58 -8.12 -1.90 22.63
CA HIS A 58 -7.65 -0.56 22.24
C HIS A 58 -6.12 -0.39 22.31
N ALA A 59 -5.41 -1.10 23.20
CA ALA A 59 -3.95 -1.03 23.27
C ALA A 59 -3.24 -1.51 21.98
N PHE A 60 -3.91 -2.31 21.14
CA PHE A 60 -3.33 -2.83 19.91
C PHE A 60 -3.22 -1.81 18.78
N ILE A 61 -3.70 -0.58 18.94
CA ILE A 61 -3.44 0.51 17.99
C ILE A 61 -2.14 1.27 18.28
N TYR A 62 -1.47 1.00 19.41
CA TYR A 62 -0.26 1.72 19.84
C TYR A 62 1.00 0.89 19.63
N VAL A 63 2.10 1.53 19.21
CA VAL A 63 3.39 0.85 19.02
C VAL A 63 3.79 0.08 20.29
N ASP A 64 3.69 0.74 21.44
CA ASP A 64 3.86 0.14 22.76
C ASP A 64 2.49 0.11 23.48
N PRO A 65 1.89 -1.08 23.71
CA PRO A 65 0.61 -1.22 24.41
C PRO A 65 0.60 -0.61 25.83
N GLY A 66 1.77 -0.46 26.47
CA GLY A 66 1.91 0.19 27.77
C GLY A 66 2.10 1.71 27.69
N ARG A 67 2.34 2.28 26.51
CA ARG A 67 2.60 3.71 26.30
C ARG A 67 1.80 4.27 25.11
N HIS A 68 0.71 4.97 25.43
CA HIS A 68 -0.22 5.57 24.47
C HIS A 68 0.29 6.86 23.79
N ARG A 69 1.54 6.88 23.29
CA ARG A 69 2.15 8.06 22.65
C ARG A 69 2.13 8.02 21.13
N GLN A 70 2.31 6.84 20.55
CA GLN A 70 2.46 6.66 19.12
C GLN A 70 1.58 5.50 18.66
N THR A 71 0.80 5.74 17.60
CA THR A 71 0.00 4.69 16.97
C THR A 71 0.83 3.93 15.95
N ILE A 72 0.43 2.69 15.67
CA ILE A 72 1.08 1.84 14.69
C ILE A 72 0.97 2.38 13.26
N THR A 73 1.90 2.02 12.38
CA THR A 73 1.78 2.28 10.93
C THR A 73 0.85 1.26 10.25
N ILE A 74 0.53 1.46 8.98
CA ILE A 74 -0.26 0.50 8.18
C ILE A 74 0.42 -0.88 8.10
N GLU A 75 1.76 -0.95 8.04
CA GLU A 75 2.51 -2.22 8.02
C GLU A 75 2.40 -2.97 9.35
N GLN A 76 2.59 -2.23 10.44
CA GLN A 76 2.46 -2.79 11.79
C GLN A 76 1.02 -3.22 12.03
N ALA A 77 0.03 -2.49 11.50
CA ALA A 77 -1.37 -2.87 11.55
C ALA A 77 -1.62 -4.19 10.80
N VAL A 78 -1.08 -4.37 9.59
CA VAL A 78 -1.18 -5.65 8.85
C VAL A 78 -0.59 -6.82 9.65
N GLN A 79 0.61 -6.64 10.23
CA GLN A 79 1.23 -7.70 11.06
C GLN A 79 0.37 -8.03 12.30
N ARG A 80 -0.24 -7.03 12.92
CA ARG A 80 -1.12 -7.22 14.07
C ARG A 80 -2.46 -7.83 13.69
N LEU A 81 -3.02 -7.50 12.52
CA LEU A 81 -4.25 -8.12 12.04
C LEU A 81 -4.07 -9.63 11.92
N GLU A 82 -2.92 -10.09 11.42
CA GLU A 82 -2.60 -11.51 11.33
C GLU A 82 -2.41 -12.14 12.71
N THR A 83 -1.59 -11.53 13.57
CA THR A 83 -1.16 -12.13 14.84
C THR A 83 -2.18 -12.00 15.98
N VAL A 84 -3.00 -10.95 15.98
CA VAL A 84 -3.97 -10.63 17.05
C VAL A 84 -5.39 -10.96 16.62
N ALA A 85 -5.81 -10.51 15.44
CA ALA A 85 -7.18 -10.70 14.96
C ALA A 85 -7.37 -11.97 14.10
N GLY A 86 -6.28 -12.70 13.81
CA GLY A 86 -6.32 -13.90 12.96
C GLY A 86 -6.68 -13.61 11.49
N ILE A 87 -6.57 -12.35 11.05
CA ILE A 87 -6.94 -11.92 9.70
C ILE A 87 -5.71 -12.02 8.79
N GLN A 88 -5.76 -12.96 7.86
CA GLN A 88 -4.72 -13.15 6.84
C GLN A 88 -5.12 -12.45 5.54
N LEU A 89 -4.30 -11.47 5.12
CA LEU A 89 -4.40 -10.86 3.81
C LEU A 89 -3.71 -11.75 2.76
N SER A 90 -4.29 -11.83 1.57
CA SER A 90 -3.70 -12.52 0.42
C SER A 90 -2.41 -11.84 -0.05
N VAL A 91 -1.62 -12.56 -0.85
CA VAL A 91 -0.37 -12.04 -1.42
C VAL A 91 -0.61 -10.77 -2.26
N ASP A 92 -1.72 -10.71 -2.98
CA ASP A 92 -2.11 -9.55 -3.80
C ASP A 92 -2.51 -8.37 -2.91
N GLU A 93 -3.29 -8.60 -1.85
CA GLU A 93 -3.65 -7.54 -0.89
C GLU A 93 -2.41 -6.97 -0.20
N LEU A 94 -1.49 -7.83 0.24
CA LEU A 94 -0.21 -7.42 0.82
C LEU A 94 0.64 -6.62 -0.19
N ALA A 95 0.66 -7.01 -1.46
CA ALA A 95 1.36 -6.27 -2.50
C ALA A 95 0.72 -4.89 -2.75
N LEU A 96 -0.61 -4.81 -2.76
CA LEU A 96 -1.34 -3.54 -2.88
C LEU A 96 -1.05 -2.59 -1.72
N ILE A 97 -1.03 -3.09 -0.47
CA ILE A 97 -0.67 -2.26 0.70
C ILE A 97 0.78 -1.77 0.64
N ARG A 98 1.71 -2.58 0.13
CA ARG A 98 3.09 -2.12 -0.11
C ARG A 98 3.15 -1.01 -1.16
N CYS A 99 2.38 -1.15 -2.25
CA CYS A 99 2.26 -0.09 -3.26
C CYS A 99 1.63 1.18 -2.66
N ALA A 100 0.61 1.04 -1.81
CA ALA A 100 -0.01 2.15 -1.09
C ALA A 100 1.01 2.99 -0.30
N ARG A 101 1.89 2.33 0.45
CA ARG A 101 3.02 3.01 1.13
C ARG A 101 3.91 3.74 0.12
N GLY A 102 4.26 3.09 -0.99
CA GLY A 102 5.05 3.68 -2.07
C GLY A 102 4.42 4.96 -2.62
N TRP A 103 3.14 4.92 -2.99
CA TRP A 103 2.41 6.09 -3.49
C TRP A 103 2.31 7.20 -2.45
N ARG A 104 2.02 6.88 -1.19
CA ARG A 104 2.00 7.88 -0.11
C ARG A 104 3.35 8.61 -0.02
N ASN A 105 4.44 7.85 0.01
CA ASN A 105 5.78 8.42 0.11
C ASN A 105 6.12 9.28 -1.10
N GLN A 106 5.79 8.81 -2.31
CA GLN A 106 6.01 9.54 -3.55
C GLN A 106 5.22 10.86 -3.58
N ILE A 107 3.94 10.83 -3.20
CA ILE A 107 3.07 12.02 -3.21
C ILE A 107 3.50 13.07 -2.19
N ILE A 108 3.98 12.64 -1.00
CA ILE A 108 4.32 13.56 0.10
C ILE A 108 5.76 14.06 0.01
N HIS A 109 6.70 13.19 -0.33
CA HIS A 109 8.13 13.43 -0.09
C HIS A 109 8.98 13.56 -1.37
N SER A 110 8.41 13.36 -2.56
CA SER A 110 9.15 13.50 -3.81
C SER A 110 8.37 14.28 -4.87
N GLU A 111 9.07 14.60 -5.95
CA GLU A 111 8.39 14.92 -7.21
C GLU A 111 7.61 13.67 -7.67
N PHE A 112 6.42 13.87 -8.20
CA PHE A 112 5.58 12.80 -8.72
C PHE A 112 4.96 13.23 -10.03
N ASP A 113 4.91 12.28 -10.96
CA ASP A 113 4.25 12.40 -12.24
C ASP A 113 3.40 11.14 -12.40
N LEU A 114 2.08 11.29 -12.35
CA LEU A 114 1.14 10.18 -12.42
C LEU A 114 0.12 10.50 -13.50
N ASP A 115 -0.04 9.58 -14.46
CA ASP A 115 -1.07 9.72 -15.48
C ASP A 115 -2.47 9.53 -14.86
N GLU A 116 -3.45 10.27 -15.36
CA GLU A 116 -4.80 10.26 -14.80
C GLU A 116 -5.43 8.85 -14.82
N LYS A 117 -5.16 8.04 -15.85
CA LYS A 117 -5.68 6.67 -15.92
C LYS A 117 -5.03 5.76 -14.88
N GLU A 118 -3.73 5.93 -14.65
CA GLU A 118 -2.99 5.19 -13.64
C GLU A 118 -3.50 5.50 -12.25
N VAL A 119 -3.68 6.79 -11.96
CA VAL A 119 -4.25 7.28 -10.70
C VAL A 119 -5.66 6.72 -10.45
N LYS A 120 -6.53 6.76 -11.47
CA LYS A 120 -7.88 6.19 -11.39
C LYS A 120 -7.84 4.69 -11.09
N ALA A 121 -6.89 3.96 -11.67
CA ALA A 121 -6.69 2.54 -11.42
C ALA A 121 -6.17 2.24 -10.01
N ILE A 122 -5.19 3.02 -9.53
CA ILE A 122 -4.71 2.98 -8.14
C ILE A 122 -5.89 3.19 -7.18
N TYR A 123 -6.66 4.26 -7.40
CA TYR A 123 -7.78 4.63 -6.56
C TYR A 123 -8.84 3.51 -6.53
N ALA A 124 -9.23 2.99 -7.70
CA ALA A 124 -10.18 1.89 -7.81
C ALA A 124 -9.66 0.62 -7.12
N ALA A 125 -8.37 0.30 -7.22
CA ALA A 125 -7.79 -0.85 -6.54
C ALA A 125 -7.86 -0.71 -5.01
N LEU A 126 -7.48 0.45 -4.47
CA LEU A 126 -7.54 0.73 -3.02
C LEU A 126 -8.99 0.77 -2.50
N LEU A 127 -9.90 1.38 -3.25
CA LEU A 127 -11.31 1.46 -2.85
C LEU A 127 -11.95 0.07 -2.86
N GLY A 128 -11.67 -0.73 -3.89
CA GLY A 128 -12.12 -2.12 -3.97
C GLY A 128 -11.57 -2.96 -2.81
N PHE A 129 -10.30 -2.77 -2.46
CA PHE A 129 -9.70 -3.40 -1.29
C PHE A 129 -10.40 -3.01 0.01
N LEU A 130 -10.59 -1.70 0.27
CA LEU A 130 -11.25 -1.23 1.49
C LEU A 130 -12.69 -1.76 1.59
N SER A 131 -13.44 -1.71 0.48
CA SER A 131 -14.80 -2.27 0.39
C SER A 131 -14.84 -3.74 0.77
N TYR A 132 -13.94 -4.54 0.18
CA TYR A 132 -13.84 -5.96 0.47
C TYR A 132 -13.42 -6.23 1.93
N PHE A 133 -12.43 -5.50 2.43
CA PHE A 133 -11.95 -5.64 3.79
C PHE A 133 -13.05 -5.36 4.81
N GLN A 134 -13.77 -4.24 4.65
CA GLN A 134 -14.88 -3.86 5.53
C GLN A 134 -16.00 -4.91 5.50
N SER A 135 -16.41 -5.34 4.29
CA SER A 135 -17.48 -6.33 4.15
C SER A 135 -17.11 -7.67 4.77
N LYS A 136 -15.87 -8.13 4.57
CA LYS A 136 -15.43 -9.46 5.01
C LYS A 136 -15.03 -9.53 6.48
N HIS A 137 -14.37 -8.50 7.00
CA HIS A 137 -13.70 -8.56 8.30
C HIS A 137 -14.36 -7.73 9.40
N VAL A 138 -15.22 -6.77 9.02
CA VAL A 138 -15.99 -5.91 9.93
C VAL A 138 -17.50 -6.14 9.78
N GLY A 139 -17.94 -6.67 8.63
CA GLY A 139 -19.34 -6.94 8.33
C GLY A 139 -20.11 -5.70 7.85
N TRP A 140 -19.40 -4.66 7.39
CA TRP A 140 -19.98 -3.38 6.97
C TRP A 140 -19.84 -3.18 5.47
N SER A 141 -20.86 -2.57 4.85
CA SER A 141 -20.78 -2.15 3.45
C SER A 141 -20.46 -0.66 3.39
N ILE A 142 -19.35 -0.31 2.75
CA ILE A 142 -18.97 1.11 2.58
C ILE A 142 -20.03 1.91 1.80
N GLU A 143 -20.83 1.25 0.96
CA GLU A 143 -21.95 1.87 0.24
C GLU A 143 -23.00 2.49 1.17
N HIS A 144 -23.18 1.96 2.38
CA HIS A 144 -24.12 2.53 3.34
C HIS A 144 -23.54 3.68 4.16
N GLU A 145 -22.21 3.82 4.16
CA GLU A 145 -21.47 4.86 4.88
C GLU A 145 -21.31 6.12 4.04
N VAL A 146 -21.16 5.97 2.72
CA VAL A 146 -21.08 7.11 1.80
C VAL A 146 -22.44 7.37 1.16
N GLY A 147 -22.84 8.65 1.03
CA GLY A 147 -24.10 8.98 0.39
C GLY A 147 -24.19 8.48 -1.05
N ASP A 148 -25.38 8.02 -1.47
CA ASP A 148 -25.66 7.35 -2.76
C ASP A 148 -24.98 8.02 -3.98
N ASN A 149 -25.01 9.35 -4.05
CA ASN A 149 -24.41 10.11 -5.14
C ASN A 149 -22.88 9.91 -5.25
N LEU A 150 -22.18 9.88 -4.11
CA LEU A 150 -20.72 9.69 -4.07
C LEU A 150 -20.37 8.25 -4.48
N TRP A 151 -21.18 7.28 -4.08
CA TRP A 151 -20.97 5.88 -4.41
C TRP A 151 -21.22 5.56 -5.88
N ASP A 152 -22.27 6.15 -6.48
CA ASP A 152 -22.53 6.01 -7.91
C ASP A 152 -21.38 6.53 -8.78
N GLU A 153 -20.79 7.66 -8.38
CA GLU A 153 -19.62 8.20 -9.06
C GLU A 153 -18.36 7.33 -8.81
N ALA A 154 -18.20 6.80 -7.60
CA ALA A 154 -17.13 5.84 -7.29
C ALA A 154 -17.20 4.58 -8.18
N LYS A 155 -18.42 4.12 -8.51
CA LYS A 155 -18.64 2.97 -9.41
C LYS A 155 -18.12 3.22 -10.82
N LEU A 156 -18.06 4.47 -11.28
CA LEU A 156 -17.46 4.82 -12.57
C LEU A 156 -15.93 4.63 -12.55
N LEU A 157 -15.27 4.83 -11.41
CA LEU A 157 -13.83 4.65 -11.28
C LEU A 157 -13.42 3.19 -11.47
N PHE A 158 -14.25 2.23 -11.06
CA PHE A 158 -14.00 0.81 -11.32
C PHE A 158 -13.95 0.46 -12.82
N ARG A 159 -14.69 1.19 -13.67
CA ARG A 159 -14.66 0.97 -15.13
C ARG A 159 -13.29 1.25 -15.73
N HIS A 160 -12.58 2.26 -15.23
CA HIS A 160 -11.22 2.57 -15.69
C HIS A 160 -10.24 1.43 -15.40
N LYS A 161 -10.39 0.78 -14.24
CA LYS A 161 -9.62 -0.42 -13.93
C LYS A 161 -9.97 -1.55 -14.90
N GLU A 162 -11.26 -1.83 -15.11
CA GLU A 162 -11.70 -2.88 -16.06
C GLU A 162 -11.18 -2.66 -17.48
N GLU A 163 -11.13 -1.41 -17.95
CA GLU A 163 -10.58 -1.03 -19.25
C GLU A 163 -9.08 -1.36 -19.34
N LEU A 164 -8.29 -1.02 -18.32
CA LEU A 164 -6.87 -1.34 -18.27
C LEU A 164 -6.62 -2.84 -18.20
N GLU A 165 -7.43 -3.58 -17.46
CA GLU A 165 -7.32 -5.05 -17.41
C GLU A 165 -7.70 -5.69 -18.74
N LYS A 166 -8.70 -5.15 -19.44
CA LYS A 166 -9.06 -5.58 -20.79
C LYS A 166 -7.92 -5.30 -21.78
N HIS A 167 -7.31 -4.12 -21.70
CA HIS A 167 -6.13 -3.77 -22.48
C HIS A 167 -4.99 -4.76 -22.22
N ALA A 168 -4.70 -5.07 -20.96
CA ALA A 168 -3.67 -6.04 -20.57
C ALA A 168 -3.92 -7.43 -21.19
N ARG A 169 -5.14 -7.95 -21.09
CA ARG A 169 -5.50 -9.26 -21.67
C ARG A 169 -5.30 -9.30 -23.18
N ASN A 170 -5.68 -8.23 -23.88
CA ASN A 170 -5.48 -8.12 -25.33
C ASN A 170 -3.99 -8.09 -25.67
N ARG A 171 -3.21 -7.30 -24.94
CA ARG A 171 -1.77 -7.17 -25.14
C ARG A 171 -1.04 -8.49 -24.94
N ILE A 172 -1.30 -9.17 -23.82
CA ILE A 172 -0.75 -10.50 -23.51
C ILE A 172 -0.99 -11.47 -24.66
N LYS A 173 -2.22 -11.51 -25.17
CA LYS A 173 -2.58 -12.40 -26.28
C LYS A 173 -1.89 -12.03 -27.59
N ASN A 174 -1.85 -10.75 -27.92
CA ASN A 174 -1.33 -10.28 -29.21
C ASN A 174 0.19 -10.36 -29.28
N GLU A 175 0.88 -10.08 -28.17
CA GLU A 175 2.34 -10.10 -28.07
C GLU A 175 2.89 -11.45 -27.58
N SER A 176 2.02 -12.40 -27.23
CA SER A 176 2.40 -13.72 -26.68
C SER A 176 3.30 -13.63 -25.45
N LEU A 177 2.97 -12.71 -24.54
CA LEU A 177 3.76 -12.42 -23.34
C LEU A 177 3.70 -13.58 -22.33
N ASP A 178 4.82 -13.85 -21.65
CA ASP A 178 4.88 -14.85 -20.60
C ASP A 178 4.06 -14.44 -19.36
N THR A 179 3.13 -15.32 -18.99
CA THR A 179 2.23 -15.15 -17.83
C THR A 179 2.46 -16.21 -16.75
N SER A 180 3.56 -16.96 -16.81
CA SER A 180 3.95 -17.93 -15.79
C SER A 180 4.18 -17.30 -14.42
N LEU A 181 4.50 -16.01 -14.39
CA LEU A 181 4.59 -15.20 -13.17
C LEU A 181 3.94 -13.83 -13.41
N VAL A 182 3.05 -13.42 -12.49
CA VAL A 182 2.31 -12.14 -12.60
C VAL A 182 2.24 -11.47 -11.24
N TRP A 183 2.60 -10.18 -11.19
CA TRP A 183 2.55 -9.33 -10.00
C TRP A 183 1.57 -8.17 -10.17
N ILE A 184 1.22 -7.54 -9.04
CA ILE A 184 0.62 -6.21 -9.04
C ILE A 184 1.65 -5.20 -9.51
N CYS A 185 1.29 -4.38 -10.49
CA CYS A 185 2.11 -3.28 -10.96
C CYS A 185 2.16 -2.16 -9.91
N ARG A 186 3.36 -1.69 -9.57
CA ARG A 186 3.58 -0.57 -8.63
C ARG A 186 3.08 0.78 -9.15
N TYR A 187 2.78 0.90 -10.45
CA TYR A 187 2.35 2.14 -11.09
C TYR A 187 0.84 2.24 -11.30
N CYS A 188 0.18 1.18 -11.75
CA CYS A 188 -1.27 1.21 -12.03
C CYS A 188 -2.12 0.32 -11.12
N ALA A 189 -1.50 -0.39 -10.18
CA ALA A 189 -2.14 -1.35 -9.27
C ALA A 189 -2.85 -2.54 -9.95
N CYS A 190 -2.75 -2.69 -11.27
CA CYS A 190 -3.30 -3.85 -11.97
C CYS A 190 -2.40 -5.09 -11.79
N LYS A 191 -3.01 -6.27 -11.63
CA LYS A 191 -2.31 -7.56 -11.55
C LYS A 191 -1.85 -8.06 -12.93
N TYR A 192 -1.01 -7.27 -13.57
CA TYR A 192 -0.53 -7.51 -14.93
C TYR A 192 0.93 -7.04 -15.13
N PHE A 193 1.70 -6.87 -14.06
CA PHE A 193 3.16 -6.79 -14.20
C PHE A 193 3.72 -8.18 -14.42
N LEU A 194 4.44 -8.38 -15.52
CA LEU A 194 4.98 -9.66 -15.96
C LEU A 194 6.50 -9.64 -15.71
N PRO A 195 6.99 -10.23 -14.60
CA PRO A 195 8.40 -10.09 -14.22
C PRO A 195 9.37 -10.64 -15.25
N ASN A 196 9.00 -11.72 -15.94
CA ASN A 196 9.84 -12.33 -16.98
C ASN A 196 10.01 -11.42 -18.20
N GLU A 197 9.03 -10.54 -18.44
CA GLU A 197 9.05 -9.53 -19.51
C GLU A 197 9.49 -8.15 -19.00
N SER A 198 9.63 -7.98 -17.67
CA SER A 198 9.96 -6.71 -17.01
C SER A 198 9.02 -5.56 -17.40
N ILE A 199 7.74 -5.87 -17.70
CA ILE A 199 6.76 -4.90 -18.18
C ILE A 199 5.36 -5.16 -17.61
N CYS A 200 4.59 -4.09 -17.41
CA CYS A 200 3.17 -4.16 -17.16
C CYS A 200 2.39 -4.23 -18.47
N ALA A 201 1.63 -5.31 -18.67
CA ALA A 201 0.76 -5.41 -19.85
C ALA A 201 -0.40 -4.40 -19.82
N ALA A 202 -0.78 -3.87 -18.64
CA ALA A 202 -1.87 -2.92 -18.49
C ALA A 202 -1.48 -1.48 -18.89
N CYS A 203 -0.50 -0.89 -18.21
CA CYS A 203 -0.07 0.50 -18.44
C CYS A 203 1.20 0.62 -19.29
N GLY A 204 1.90 -0.47 -19.58
CA GLY A 204 3.16 -0.45 -20.33
C GLY A 204 4.38 -0.04 -19.54
N HIS A 205 4.24 0.25 -18.25
CA HIS A 205 5.35 0.57 -17.37
C HIS A 205 6.38 -0.57 -17.31
N SER A 206 7.67 -0.26 -17.40
CA SER A 206 8.77 -1.23 -17.38
C SER A 206 9.72 -0.98 -16.22
N GLU A 207 10.12 -2.03 -15.51
CA GLU A 207 11.00 -1.94 -14.34
C GLU A 207 12.11 -2.97 -14.45
N GLN A 208 13.32 -2.58 -14.08
CA GLN A 208 14.43 -3.53 -14.04
C GLN A 208 14.31 -4.43 -12.82
N LEU A 209 14.39 -5.73 -13.06
CA LEU A 209 14.39 -6.75 -12.02
C LEU A 209 15.76 -7.42 -11.95
N VAL A 210 16.13 -7.84 -10.75
CA VAL A 210 17.30 -8.68 -10.53
C VAL A 210 16.91 -9.93 -9.77
N ARG A 211 17.64 -11.01 -10.02
CA ARG A 211 17.44 -12.28 -9.35
C ARG A 211 18.39 -12.39 -8.17
N CYS A 212 17.85 -12.71 -6.99
CA CYS A 212 18.66 -12.92 -5.81
C CYS A 212 19.57 -14.15 -6.01
N GLU A 213 20.88 -13.99 -5.93
CA GLU A 213 21.82 -15.08 -6.27
C GLU A 213 21.81 -16.23 -5.27
N ASN A 214 21.42 -15.99 -4.01
CA ASN A 214 21.34 -17.05 -3.00
C ASN A 214 19.99 -17.77 -2.93
N CYS A 215 18.85 -17.07 -3.05
CA CYS A 215 17.52 -17.68 -2.91
C CYS A 215 16.71 -17.73 -4.21
N GLY A 216 17.20 -17.12 -5.29
CA GLY A 216 16.54 -17.12 -6.60
C GLY A 216 15.33 -16.19 -6.73
N ALA A 217 14.94 -15.46 -5.68
CA ALA A 217 13.80 -14.54 -5.71
C ALA A 217 14.03 -13.38 -6.68
N LEU A 218 13.01 -12.97 -7.43
CA LEU A 218 13.04 -11.75 -8.22
C LEU A 218 12.75 -10.53 -7.32
N LEU A 219 13.51 -9.45 -7.52
CA LEU A 219 13.44 -8.21 -6.77
C LEU A 219 13.50 -7.03 -7.73
N TYR A 220 12.87 -5.91 -7.37
CA TYR A 220 13.06 -4.68 -8.12
C TYR A 220 14.46 -4.14 -7.89
N LEU A 221 15.11 -3.63 -8.94
CA LEU A 221 16.46 -3.11 -8.83
C LEU A 221 16.53 -1.91 -7.88
N ASP A 222 15.55 -1.01 -7.93
CA ASP A 222 15.49 0.20 -7.09
C ASP A 222 15.36 -0.11 -5.59
N GLU A 223 14.77 -1.25 -5.24
CA GLU A 223 14.69 -1.74 -3.88
C GLU A 223 16.07 -2.11 -3.33
N LEU A 224 17.07 -2.40 -4.17
CA LEU A 224 18.41 -2.82 -3.76
C LEU A 224 19.44 -1.67 -3.69
N ILE A 225 19.12 -0.49 -4.23
CA ILE A 225 20.07 0.64 -4.36
C ILE A 225 20.47 1.24 -2.99
N PHE A 226 19.75 0.92 -1.91
CA PHE A 226 20.08 1.37 -0.55
C PHE A 226 21.32 0.69 0.07
N LEU A 227 21.96 -0.26 -0.62
CA LEU A 227 23.21 -0.88 -0.19
C LEU A 227 24.42 -0.15 -0.81
N ASN A 228 24.79 1.02 -0.25
CA ASN A 228 26.02 1.81 -0.48
C ASN A 228 26.52 2.01 -1.93
N ALA A 229 26.76 3.28 -2.31
CA ALA A 229 27.22 3.72 -3.63
C ALA A 229 28.53 3.08 -4.16
N GLU A 230 29.31 2.41 -3.31
CA GLU A 230 30.53 1.67 -3.67
C GLU A 230 30.29 0.19 -4.04
N TYR A 231 29.08 -0.35 -3.88
CA TYR A 231 28.77 -1.78 -4.09
C TYR A 231 27.95 -2.07 -5.35
N ARG A 232 27.86 -1.11 -6.28
CA ARG A 232 27.13 -1.25 -7.54
C ARG A 232 27.58 -2.47 -8.38
N ASP A 233 28.79 -2.98 -8.12
CA ASP A 233 29.40 -4.11 -8.81
C ASP A 233 29.28 -5.47 -8.07
N LEU A 234 28.55 -5.56 -6.94
CA LEU A 234 28.37 -6.80 -6.16
C LEU A 234 26.89 -7.10 -5.89
N ILE A 235 26.13 -7.59 -6.88
CA ILE A 235 24.82 -8.19 -6.59
C ILE A 235 25.03 -9.62 -6.09
N HIS A 236 25.26 -9.78 -4.79
CA HIS A 236 25.03 -11.04 -4.06
C HIS A 236 24.00 -10.76 -2.97
N SER A 237 22.96 -11.58 -2.86
CA SER A 237 21.77 -11.24 -2.05
C SER A 237 21.27 -12.42 -1.20
N CYS A 238 20.49 -12.09 -0.16
CA CYS A 238 20.20 -12.78 1.13
C CYS A 238 21.12 -12.26 2.24
N ALA A 239 20.82 -12.12 3.55
CA ALA A 239 19.80 -12.67 4.46
C ALA A 239 18.39 -12.05 4.32
N SER A 240 17.44 -12.88 3.87
CA SER A 240 16.12 -12.52 3.30
C SER A 240 16.15 -11.26 2.40
N CYS A 241 17.06 -11.32 1.41
CA CYS A 241 17.47 -10.34 0.39
C CYS A 241 16.77 -8.97 0.45
N ALA A 242 17.15 -8.05 1.34
CA ALA A 242 17.93 -8.23 2.57
C ALA A 242 17.20 -7.40 3.66
N SER A 243 16.42 -8.11 4.48
CA SER A 243 15.30 -7.65 5.36
C SER A 243 14.17 -6.81 4.73
N LYS A 244 14.04 -6.67 3.39
CA LYS A 244 13.03 -5.78 2.72
C LYS A 244 12.98 -4.32 3.30
N PHE A 245 14.10 -3.94 3.92
CA PHE A 245 14.67 -2.62 4.24
C PHE A 245 14.18 -1.90 5.53
N ASP A 246 14.75 -2.32 6.67
CA ASP A 246 14.50 -1.98 8.09
C ASP A 246 14.25 -0.50 8.49
N ALA A 247 13.12 -0.27 9.18
CA ALA A 247 12.95 0.51 10.42
C ALA A 247 13.69 1.87 10.62
N ALA A 248 13.92 2.64 9.56
CA ALA A 248 14.50 3.98 9.64
C ALA A 248 13.46 5.11 9.44
N GLU A 249 12.30 5.02 10.10
CA GLU A 249 11.92 6.16 10.94
C GLU A 249 12.87 6.06 12.15
N PHE A 250 13.95 6.84 12.13
CA PHE A 250 15.01 6.79 13.14
C PHE A 250 14.45 6.86 14.58
N GLY A 251 14.30 5.69 15.19
CA GLY A 251 14.05 5.46 16.60
C GLY A 251 15.13 4.56 17.18
N SER A 252 16.36 5.05 17.14
CA SER A 252 17.50 4.74 18.01
C SER A 252 17.49 3.44 18.85
N PHE A 253 18.52 2.65 18.55
CA PHE A 253 19.47 2.00 19.47
C PHE A 253 19.13 0.62 20.07
N VAL A 254 19.69 -0.37 19.38
CA VAL A 254 20.33 -1.55 19.95
C VAL A 254 21.29 -1.14 21.09
N ASN A 255 20.96 -1.57 22.31
CA ASN A 255 21.91 -2.00 23.33
C ASN A 255 21.46 -3.44 23.63
N GLN A 256 22.26 -4.51 23.61
CA GLN A 256 23.51 -4.71 24.34
C GLN A 256 24.22 -5.92 23.70
N VAL A 257 25.48 -5.77 23.29
CA VAL A 257 26.49 -6.83 23.47
C VAL A 257 27.74 -6.11 23.95
N GLY A 258 28.08 -6.33 25.22
CA GLY A 258 29.18 -5.67 25.88
C GLY A 258 30.52 -6.07 25.30
N THR A 259 31.31 -5.07 24.92
CA THR A 259 32.77 -5.16 24.99
C THR A 259 33.18 -4.96 26.44
N GLN A 260 33.78 -5.99 27.06
CA GLN A 260 34.60 -5.80 28.24
C GLN A 260 35.99 -6.34 27.98
N GLU A 261 36.94 -5.49 28.36
CA GLU A 261 38.35 -5.43 28.04
C GLU A 261 39.15 -6.50 28.79
N TYR A 262 40.25 -6.98 28.18
CA TYR A 262 41.31 -7.66 28.90
C TYR A 262 42.30 -6.64 29.48
N PRO A 263 42.71 -6.74 30.75
CA PRO A 263 43.79 -5.93 31.32
C PRO A 263 45.16 -6.63 31.14
N PRO A 264 46.28 -5.94 31.48
CA PRO A 264 47.51 -5.86 30.69
C PRO A 264 48.35 -7.14 30.61
#